data_AF-A0A937E0Q7-F1
#
_entry.id   AF-A0A937E0Q7-F1
#
_cell.length_a   1.000
_cell.length_b   1.000
_cell.length_c   1.000
_cell.angle_alpha   90.00
_cell.angle_beta   90.00
_cell.angle_gamma   90.00
#
_symmetry.space_group_name_H-M   'P 1'
#
loop_
_entity.id
_entity.type
_entity.pdbx_description
1 polymer ?
#
loop_
_entity_poly.entity_id
_entity_poly.type
_entity_poly.pdbx_seq_one_letter_code
_entity_poly.pdbx_strand_id
1 'polypeptide(L)'
;MDLIERYLKAVGAQLPAAGRDDILAELRDLLMSRVEEREAELGRPLTEAEVEAVLREVGHPLTVAARYGAGPQHVVGPELYPWWLFGVKTALTVLVLITVVGAVARILFGGAEVGQAIGQALAGLFSSGLTVVGLATLAGFIIERQKDKPAFLTEWRAKDLGMFEVGVFSRSWWDSLGGKVDDTLADTDRALAASTPKMSPTAGALGSATAWGIFLLWWSGLLGLGFRPEDLGGELVRGGVDYGLLFADTVALLYWPVVALAAAQGVFHLIRAMTGSPVRLTAFGDVVFRGASLTLLGWIWMYSPFASLLRVDTIGAFIDRTETLFRTGDDLSTILMLIVAGAFVGEVFALIGALKKLLVGK
;
A
#
# COMPACT_ATOMS: atom_id res chain seq x y z
N MET A 1 -12.21 52.07 11.57
CA MET A 1 -10.74 51.85 11.63
C MET A 1 -10.33 50.69 12.54
N ASP A 2 -10.88 50.57 13.74
CA ASP A 2 -10.51 49.50 14.69
C ASP A 2 -10.73 48.06 14.16
N LEU A 3 -11.77 47.82 13.34
CA LEU A 3 -11.99 46.52 12.70
C LEU A 3 -10.88 46.14 11.69
N ILE A 4 -10.37 47.11 10.93
CA ILE A 4 -9.28 46.87 9.96
C ILE A 4 -8.00 46.49 10.70
N GLU A 5 -7.67 47.20 11.78
CA GLU A 5 -6.51 46.87 12.61
C GLU A 5 -6.63 45.48 13.25
N ARG A 6 -7.82 45.13 13.76
CA ARG A 6 -8.09 43.80 14.29
C ARG A 6 -7.95 42.72 13.21
N TYR A 7 -8.43 42.99 12.00
CA TYR A 7 -8.30 42.09 10.86
C TYR A 7 -6.83 41.90 10.45
N LEU A 8 -6.07 42.99 10.27
CA LEU A 8 -4.65 42.95 9.93
C LEU A 8 -3.84 42.25 11.02
N LYS A 9 -4.15 42.47 12.29
CA LYS A 9 -3.53 41.75 13.41
C LYS A 9 -3.81 40.24 13.34
N ALA A 10 -5.02 39.84 13.00
CA ALA A 10 -5.39 38.44 12.84
C ALA A 10 -4.68 37.78 11.64
N VAL A 11 -4.53 38.49 10.52
CA VAL A 11 -3.74 38.03 9.36
C VAL A 11 -2.26 37.92 9.73
N GLY A 12 -1.70 38.97 10.34
CA GLY A 12 -0.29 39.04 10.73
C GLY A 12 0.14 37.97 11.73
N ALA A 13 -0.78 37.52 12.60
CA ALA A 13 -0.53 36.42 13.52
C ALA A 13 -0.28 35.06 12.83
N GLN A 14 -0.63 34.93 11.56
CA GLN A 14 -0.56 33.70 10.78
C GLN A 14 0.51 33.74 9.68
N LEU A 15 1.12 34.91 9.44
CA LEU A 15 2.15 35.10 8.44
C LEU A 15 3.54 34.66 8.94
N PRO A 16 4.42 34.16 8.05
CA PRO A 16 5.84 33.99 8.37
C PRO A 16 6.46 35.31 8.82
N ALA A 17 7.44 35.27 9.72
CA ALA A 17 8.11 36.49 10.21
C ALA A 17 8.81 37.27 9.08
N ALA A 18 9.30 36.57 8.06
CA ALA A 18 9.93 37.20 6.90
C ALA A 18 8.87 37.83 5.98
N GLY A 19 9.03 39.13 5.68
CA GLY A 19 8.11 39.87 4.80
C GLY A 19 6.74 40.18 5.41
N ARG A 20 6.50 39.84 6.68
CA ARG A 20 5.20 40.05 7.34
C ARG A 20 4.74 41.50 7.26
N ASP A 21 5.62 42.42 7.63
CA ASP A 21 5.25 43.82 7.78
C ASP A 21 4.99 44.47 6.41
N ASP A 22 5.72 44.04 5.37
CA ASP A 22 5.48 44.45 3.98
C ASP A 22 4.11 43.95 3.48
N ILE A 23 3.80 42.66 3.71
CA ILE A 23 2.49 42.07 3.35
C ILE A 23 1.34 42.79 4.09
N LEU A 24 1.53 43.12 5.37
CA LEU A 24 0.52 43.82 6.15
C LEU A 24 0.32 45.26 5.68
N ALA A 25 1.38 45.94 5.25
CA ALA A 25 1.29 47.27 4.65
C ALA A 25 0.52 47.22 3.31
N GLU A 26 0.87 46.28 2.41
CA GLU A 26 0.16 46.11 1.13
C GLU A 26 -1.32 45.76 1.35
N LEU A 27 -1.62 44.86 2.29
CA LEU A 27 -2.99 44.49 2.61
C LEU A 27 -3.77 45.65 3.26
N ARG A 28 -3.12 46.47 4.08
CA ARG A 28 -3.72 47.68 4.63
C ARG A 28 -4.11 48.63 3.51
N ASP A 29 -3.19 48.90 2.59
CA ASP A 29 -3.43 49.83 1.49
C ASP A 29 -4.59 49.36 0.61
N LEU A 30 -4.61 48.07 0.25
CA LEU A 30 -5.73 47.45 -0.48
C LEU A 30 -7.07 47.62 0.24
N LEU A 31 -7.10 47.37 1.56
CA LEU A 31 -8.32 47.52 2.37
C LEU A 31 -8.79 48.97 2.44
N MET A 32 -7.87 49.91 2.64
CA MET A 32 -8.19 51.34 2.70
C MET A 32 -8.71 51.84 1.36
N SER A 33 -8.10 51.45 0.24
CA SER A 33 -8.61 51.82 -1.09
C SER A 33 -10.03 51.32 -1.34
N ARG A 34 -10.36 50.08 -0.94
CA ARG A 34 -11.75 49.58 -1.07
C ARG A 34 -12.75 50.31 -0.18
N VAL A 35 -12.33 50.71 1.01
CA VAL A 35 -13.17 51.54 1.89
C VAL A 35 -13.41 52.90 1.23
N GLU A 36 -12.35 53.57 0.77
CA GLU A 36 -12.42 54.89 0.13
C GLU A 36 -13.29 54.87 -1.15
N GLU A 37 -13.16 53.85 -1.99
CA GLU A 37 -14.02 53.67 -3.17
C GLU A 37 -15.50 53.59 -2.77
N ARG A 38 -15.82 52.82 -1.73
CA ARG A 38 -17.20 52.64 -1.27
C ARG A 38 -17.75 53.88 -0.57
N GLU A 39 -16.92 54.62 0.15
CA GLU A 39 -17.28 55.92 0.73
C GLU A 39 -17.56 56.97 -0.35
N ALA A 40 -16.76 56.98 -1.43
CA ALA A 40 -16.95 57.87 -2.56
C ALA A 40 -18.28 57.59 -3.30
N GLU A 41 -18.63 56.32 -3.48
CA GLU A 41 -19.91 55.92 -4.08
C GLU A 41 -21.12 56.30 -3.22
N LEU A 42 -21.00 56.21 -1.90
CA LEU A 42 -22.09 56.53 -0.97
C LEU A 42 -22.15 58.02 -0.58
N GLY A 43 -21.08 58.77 -0.87
CA GLY A 43 -20.94 60.18 -0.47
C GLY A 43 -20.86 60.39 1.04
N ARG A 44 -20.52 59.34 1.82
CA ARG A 44 -20.41 59.38 3.29
C ARG A 44 -19.44 58.31 3.81
N PRO A 45 -18.92 58.47 5.04
CA PRO A 45 -18.13 57.41 5.68
C PRO A 45 -18.91 56.09 5.83
N LEU A 46 -18.19 54.96 5.75
CA LEU A 46 -18.78 53.64 5.99
C LEU A 46 -19.15 53.46 7.46
N THR A 47 -20.29 52.82 7.68
CA THR A 47 -20.65 52.27 9.00
C THR A 47 -19.78 51.06 9.32
N GLU A 48 -19.71 50.70 10.61
CA GLU A 48 -18.95 49.52 11.05
C GLU A 48 -19.40 48.21 10.35
N ALA A 49 -20.71 48.05 10.11
CA ALA A 49 -21.26 46.91 9.39
C ALA A 49 -20.86 46.89 7.90
N GLU A 50 -20.75 48.05 7.26
CA GLU A 50 -20.28 48.16 5.87
C GLU A 50 -18.77 47.88 5.77
N VAL A 51 -17.97 48.35 6.73
CA VAL A 51 -16.54 47.98 6.82
C VAL A 51 -16.39 46.47 7.03
N GLU A 52 -17.21 45.86 7.89
CA GLU A 52 -17.20 44.41 8.09
C GLU A 52 -17.57 43.65 6.80
N ALA A 53 -18.50 44.17 5.98
CA ALA A 53 -18.83 43.61 4.68
C ALA A 53 -17.62 43.63 3.72
N VAL A 54 -16.90 44.76 3.64
CA VAL A 54 -15.65 44.86 2.86
C VAL A 54 -14.62 43.83 3.32
N LEU A 55 -14.43 43.65 4.64
CA LEU A 55 -13.53 42.64 5.18
C LEU A 55 -13.97 41.21 4.84
N ARG A 56 -15.28 40.92 4.84
CA ARG A 56 -15.84 39.63 4.43
C ARG A 56 -15.59 39.34 2.95
N GLU A 57 -15.70 40.34 2.08
CA GLU A 57 -15.40 40.22 0.65
C GLU A 57 -13.93 39.90 0.39
N VAL A 58 -13.02 40.42 1.22
CA VAL A 58 -11.58 40.13 1.13
C VAL A 58 -11.29 38.69 1.56
N GLY A 59 -11.98 38.21 2.60
CA GLY A 59 -11.98 36.82 3.04
C GLY A 59 -11.62 36.64 4.51
N HIS A 60 -11.70 35.40 5.02
CA HIS A 60 -11.33 35.08 6.38
C HIS A 60 -9.82 35.32 6.62
N PRO A 61 -9.38 35.88 7.77
CA PRO A 61 -7.97 36.18 8.01
C PRO A 61 -7.02 34.99 7.77
N LEU A 62 -7.42 33.78 8.17
CA LEU A 62 -6.67 32.55 7.90
C LEU A 62 -6.50 32.26 6.41
N THR A 63 -7.55 32.45 5.59
CA THR A 63 -7.49 32.16 4.15
C THR A 63 -6.73 33.24 3.39
N VAL A 64 -6.71 34.48 3.88
CA VAL A 64 -5.90 35.56 3.31
C VAL A 64 -4.43 35.37 3.68
N ALA A 65 -4.10 35.11 4.94
CA ALA A 65 -2.73 34.83 5.37
C ALA A 65 -2.12 33.64 4.62
N ALA A 66 -2.94 32.61 4.39
CA ALA A 66 -2.58 31.47 3.57
C ALA A 66 -2.04 31.88 2.18
N ARG A 67 -2.60 32.87 1.49
CA ARG A 67 -2.14 33.25 0.14
C ARG A 67 -0.66 33.68 0.09
N TYR A 68 -0.12 34.11 1.22
CA TYR A 68 1.25 34.59 1.36
C TYR A 68 2.19 33.58 2.04
N GLY A 69 1.72 32.38 2.38
CA GLY A 69 2.53 31.35 3.02
C GLY A 69 3.62 30.78 2.09
N ALA A 70 4.83 30.59 2.61
CA ALA A 70 6.00 30.15 1.85
C ALA A 70 6.06 28.64 1.52
N GLY A 71 4.95 27.89 1.61
CA GLY A 71 4.95 26.45 1.38
C GLY A 71 3.58 25.79 1.18
N PRO A 72 3.55 24.48 0.88
CA PRO A 72 2.32 23.75 0.61
C PRO A 72 1.38 23.76 1.81
N GLN A 73 0.12 24.13 1.57
CA GLN A 73 -0.94 24.17 2.61
C GLN A 73 -1.74 22.89 2.71
N HIS A 74 -1.31 21.90 1.96
CA HIS A 74 -1.95 20.60 1.85
C HIS A 74 -1.06 19.58 2.53
N VAL A 75 -1.67 18.62 3.21
CA VAL A 75 -0.95 17.43 3.69
C VAL A 75 -0.50 16.60 2.49
N VAL A 76 -1.36 16.46 1.49
CA VAL A 76 -1.06 15.87 0.19
C VAL A 76 -1.63 16.81 -0.86
N GLY A 77 -0.77 17.41 -1.70
CA GLY A 77 -1.17 18.40 -2.69
C GLY A 77 -1.95 17.78 -3.86
N PRO A 78 -2.64 18.60 -4.67
CA PRO A 78 -3.46 18.13 -5.78
C PRO A 78 -2.68 17.32 -6.84
N GLU A 79 -1.39 17.61 -7.02
CA GLU A 79 -0.51 16.85 -7.92
C GLU A 79 -0.17 15.46 -7.38
N LEU A 80 0.05 15.34 -6.07
CA LEU A 80 0.41 14.08 -5.40
C LEU A 80 -0.81 13.24 -5.02
N TYR A 81 -1.98 13.87 -4.87
CA TYR A 81 -3.19 13.24 -4.35
C TYR A 81 -3.64 12.00 -5.14
N PRO A 82 -3.68 11.99 -6.49
CA PRO A 82 -4.04 10.78 -7.24
C PRO A 82 -3.10 9.61 -6.98
N TRP A 83 -1.81 9.87 -6.84
CA TRP A 83 -0.79 8.87 -6.54
C TRP A 83 -0.89 8.34 -5.11
N TRP A 84 -1.12 9.24 -4.16
CA TRP A 84 -1.38 8.86 -2.77
C TRP A 84 -2.63 7.98 -2.66
N LEU A 85 -3.73 8.36 -3.33
CA LEU A 85 -4.98 7.61 -3.32
C LEU A 85 -4.80 6.23 -3.96
N PHE A 86 -4.05 6.15 -5.06
CA PHE A 86 -3.67 4.90 -5.70
C PHE A 86 -2.87 4.00 -4.74
N GLY A 87 -1.85 4.55 -4.09
CA GLY A 87 -1.03 3.83 -3.11
C GLY A 87 -1.84 3.31 -1.93
N VAL A 88 -2.71 4.14 -1.35
CA VAL A 88 -3.59 3.75 -0.23
C VAL A 88 -4.53 2.61 -0.64
N LYS A 89 -5.23 2.74 -1.77
CA LYS A 89 -6.15 1.70 -2.23
C LYS A 89 -5.41 0.37 -2.49
N THR A 90 -4.22 0.42 -3.12
CA THR A 90 -3.35 -0.76 -3.30
C THR A 90 -2.99 -1.40 -1.97
N ALA A 91 -2.56 -0.57 -1.03
CA ALA A 91 -2.13 -1.01 0.28
C ALA A 91 -3.27 -1.69 1.06
N LEU A 92 -4.47 -1.11 1.02
CA LEU A 92 -5.66 -1.68 1.66
C LEU A 92 -6.09 -3.00 1.00
N THR A 93 -6.01 -3.13 -0.32
CA THR A 93 -6.29 -4.40 -1.00
C THR A 93 -5.32 -5.49 -0.56
N VAL A 94 -4.02 -5.20 -0.55
CA VAL A 94 -2.99 -6.15 -0.09
C VAL A 94 -3.23 -6.53 1.37
N LEU A 95 -3.56 -5.56 2.22
CA LEU A 95 -3.89 -5.78 3.62
C LEU A 95 -5.10 -6.71 3.78
N VAL A 96 -6.16 -6.54 2.98
CA VAL A 96 -7.33 -7.43 3.00
C VAL A 96 -6.95 -8.85 2.61
N LEU A 97 -6.20 -9.03 1.51
CA LEU A 97 -5.77 -10.35 1.05
C LEU A 97 -4.94 -11.07 2.10
N ILE A 98 -3.96 -10.38 2.69
CA ILE A 98 -3.09 -10.94 3.73
C ILE A 98 -3.89 -11.24 5.00
N THR A 99 -4.86 -10.40 5.38
CA THR A 99 -5.71 -10.65 6.54
C THR A 99 -6.61 -11.86 6.35
N VAL A 100 -7.15 -12.07 5.14
CA VAL A 100 -7.93 -13.29 4.80
C VAL A 100 -7.06 -14.53 4.96
N VAL A 101 -5.84 -14.51 4.42
CA VAL A 101 -4.88 -15.63 4.58
C VAL A 101 -4.59 -15.88 6.06
N GLY A 102 -4.35 -14.82 6.84
CA GLY A 102 -4.13 -14.92 8.28
C GLY A 102 -5.32 -15.47 9.06
N ALA A 103 -6.55 -15.10 8.69
CA ALA A 103 -7.77 -15.60 9.31
C ALA A 103 -7.96 -17.08 9.01
N VAL A 104 -7.78 -17.49 7.74
CA VAL A 104 -7.84 -18.90 7.34
C VAL A 104 -6.81 -19.73 8.10
N ALA A 105 -5.57 -19.25 8.22
CA ALA A 105 -4.54 -19.96 8.97
C ALA A 105 -4.88 -20.12 10.46
N ARG A 106 -5.48 -19.10 11.09
CA ARG A 106 -5.93 -19.21 12.50
C ARG A 106 -7.08 -20.19 12.69
N ILE A 107 -8.02 -20.24 11.74
CA ILE A 107 -9.13 -21.19 11.78
C ILE A 107 -8.59 -22.62 11.60
N LEU A 108 -7.68 -22.83 10.65
CA LEU A 108 -7.16 -24.16 10.33
C LEU A 108 -6.14 -24.66 11.35
N PHE A 109 -5.19 -23.82 11.78
CA PHE A 109 -4.03 -24.24 12.58
C PHE A 109 -3.99 -23.64 13.99
N GLY A 110 -4.79 -22.62 14.26
CA GLY A 110 -4.83 -21.93 15.55
C GLY A 110 -5.99 -22.34 16.46
N GLY A 111 -6.89 -23.21 16.01
CA GLY A 111 -8.07 -23.64 16.78
C GLY A 111 -9.09 -22.53 17.03
N ALA A 112 -8.99 -21.40 16.31
CA ALA A 112 -9.89 -20.27 16.48
C ALA A 112 -11.29 -20.61 15.93
N GLU A 113 -12.32 -20.29 16.70
CA GLU A 113 -13.70 -20.36 16.20
C GLU A 113 -13.88 -19.41 15.01
N VAL A 114 -14.67 -19.83 14.01
CA VAL A 114 -14.89 -19.04 12.79
C VAL A 114 -15.38 -17.62 13.11
N GLY A 115 -16.33 -17.47 14.04
CA GLY A 115 -16.84 -16.17 14.46
C GLY A 115 -15.78 -15.28 15.12
N GLN A 116 -14.94 -15.87 15.98
CA GLN A 116 -13.84 -15.16 16.63
C GLN A 116 -12.78 -14.72 15.62
N ALA A 117 -12.38 -15.60 14.69
CA ALA A 117 -11.41 -15.31 13.65
C ALA A 117 -11.90 -14.18 12.73
N ILE A 118 -13.18 -14.18 12.35
CA ILE A 118 -13.80 -13.10 11.58
C ILE A 118 -13.81 -11.79 12.39
N GLY A 119 -14.22 -11.84 13.66
CA GLY A 119 -14.26 -10.66 14.52
C GLY A 119 -12.88 -10.01 14.70
N GLN A 120 -11.85 -10.82 14.93
CA GLN A 120 -10.46 -10.35 15.03
C GLN A 120 -9.97 -9.79 13.69
N ALA A 121 -10.24 -10.47 12.57
CA ALA A 121 -9.89 -9.99 11.24
C ALA A 121 -10.50 -8.63 10.95
N LEU A 122 -11.79 -8.42 11.24
CA LEU A 122 -12.47 -7.13 11.04
C LEU A 122 -11.90 -6.02 11.93
N ALA A 123 -11.75 -6.29 13.23
CA ALA A 123 -11.20 -5.32 14.18
C ALA A 123 -9.77 -4.90 13.80
N GLY A 124 -8.95 -5.87 13.41
CA GLY A 124 -7.58 -5.59 13.03
C GLY A 124 -7.45 -4.99 11.63
N LEU A 125 -8.35 -5.28 10.68
CA LEU A 125 -8.41 -4.56 9.40
C LEU A 125 -8.65 -3.07 9.62
N PHE A 126 -9.52 -2.73 10.57
CA PHE A 126 -9.79 -1.32 10.90
C PHE A 126 -8.53 -0.63 11.46
N SER A 127 -7.89 -1.22 12.48
CA SER A 127 -6.67 -0.68 13.09
C SER A 127 -5.49 -0.60 12.10
N SER A 128 -5.26 -1.69 11.36
CA SER A 128 -4.21 -1.80 10.35
C SER A 128 -4.45 -0.83 9.20
N GLY A 129 -5.70 -0.70 8.75
CA GLY A 129 -6.10 0.21 7.69
C GLY A 129 -5.83 1.67 8.09
N LEU A 130 -6.18 2.07 9.31
CA LEU A 130 -5.88 3.41 9.83
C LEU A 130 -4.37 3.67 9.88
N THR A 131 -3.58 2.67 10.33
CA THR A 131 -2.12 2.75 10.37
C THR A 131 -1.53 2.91 8.98
N VAL A 132 -1.95 2.08 8.02
CA VAL A 132 -1.49 2.11 6.62
C VAL A 132 -1.83 3.44 5.96
N VAL A 133 -3.07 3.94 6.14
CA VAL A 133 -3.48 5.25 5.63
C VAL A 133 -2.67 6.37 6.27
N GLY A 134 -2.45 6.30 7.59
CA GLY A 134 -1.64 7.27 8.33
C GLY A 134 -0.19 7.33 7.84
N LEU A 135 0.45 6.17 7.66
CA LEU A 135 1.82 6.08 7.12
C LEU A 135 1.89 6.58 5.66
N ALA A 136 0.94 6.21 4.81
CA ALA A 136 0.87 6.71 3.44
C ALA A 136 0.68 8.23 3.41
N THR A 137 -0.15 8.78 4.30
CA THR A 137 -0.36 10.23 4.46
C THR A 137 0.89 10.94 4.94
N LEU A 138 1.61 10.36 5.91
CA LEU A 138 2.88 10.88 6.38
C LEU A 138 3.94 10.88 5.27
N ALA A 139 4.03 9.79 4.49
CA ALA A 139 4.92 9.72 3.33
C ALA A 139 4.55 10.79 2.28
N GLY A 140 3.26 10.94 1.99
CA GLY A 140 2.74 11.99 1.11
C GLY A 140 3.12 13.38 1.60
N PHE A 141 2.95 13.65 2.89
CA PHE A 141 3.33 14.91 3.55
C PHE A 141 4.83 15.23 3.44
N ILE A 142 5.69 14.22 3.58
CA ILE A 142 7.14 14.37 3.43
C ILE A 142 7.49 14.68 1.98
N ILE A 143 6.95 13.93 1.02
CA ILE A 143 7.18 14.15 -0.42
C ILE A 143 6.65 15.52 -0.86
N GLU A 144 5.51 15.96 -0.31
CA GLU A 144 4.91 17.25 -0.62
C GLU A 144 5.86 18.41 -0.27
N ARG A 145 6.67 18.27 0.80
CA ARG A 145 7.60 19.29 1.30
C ARG A 145 8.98 19.28 0.66
N GLN A 146 9.30 18.26 -0.15
CA GLN A 146 10.58 18.23 -0.86
C GLN A 146 10.54 19.18 -2.06
N LYS A 147 11.64 19.92 -2.26
CA LYS A 147 11.82 20.81 -3.42
C LYS A 147 11.85 20.02 -4.73
N ASP A 148 12.62 18.93 -4.72
CA ASP A 148 12.73 18.02 -5.85
C ASP A 148 11.72 16.88 -5.65
N LYS A 149 10.77 16.77 -6.58
CA LYS A 149 9.77 15.70 -6.56
C LYS A 149 10.39 14.41 -7.09
N PRO A 150 9.96 13.23 -6.59
CA PRO A 150 10.42 11.95 -7.11
C PRO A 150 10.21 11.81 -8.63
N ALA A 151 11.16 11.17 -9.31
CA ALA A 151 11.15 10.99 -10.76
C ALA A 151 9.86 10.31 -11.30
N PHE A 152 9.18 9.49 -10.49
CA PHE A 152 7.91 8.88 -10.91
C PHE A 152 6.77 9.89 -11.10
N LEU A 153 6.85 11.08 -10.47
CA LEU A 153 5.89 12.17 -10.65
C LEU A 153 6.26 13.08 -11.82
N THR A 154 7.54 13.31 -12.05
CA THR A 154 8.05 14.33 -12.99
C THR A 154 8.45 13.75 -14.35
N GLU A 155 8.88 12.50 -14.41
CA GLU A 155 9.44 11.84 -15.61
C GLU A 155 8.54 10.71 -16.14
N TRP A 156 7.23 10.88 -16.05
CA TRP A 156 6.28 9.90 -16.59
C TRP A 156 6.29 9.92 -18.13
N ARG A 157 6.04 8.75 -18.75
CA ARG A 157 5.94 8.62 -20.21
C ARG A 157 4.53 8.17 -20.57
N ALA A 158 3.98 8.65 -21.68
CA ALA A 158 2.63 8.27 -22.12
C ALA A 158 2.41 6.75 -22.23
N LYS A 159 3.46 5.99 -22.61
CA LYS A 159 3.44 4.52 -22.68
C LYS A 159 3.35 3.81 -21.32
N ASP A 160 3.55 4.53 -20.22
CA ASP A 160 3.58 4.01 -18.84
C ASP A 160 2.26 4.28 -18.09
N LEU A 161 1.25 4.90 -18.74
CA LEU A 161 -0.02 5.32 -18.14
C LEU A 161 -1.01 4.19 -17.82
N GLY A 162 -0.76 2.95 -18.26
CA GLY A 162 -1.64 1.79 -18.03
C GLY A 162 -1.83 1.41 -16.54
N MET A 163 -1.10 2.04 -15.62
CA MET A 163 -1.20 1.82 -14.18
C MET A 163 -2.56 2.17 -13.57
N PHE A 164 -3.32 3.08 -14.19
CA PHE A 164 -4.65 3.48 -13.71
C PHE A 164 -5.78 2.53 -14.17
N GLU A 165 -5.47 1.57 -15.04
CA GLU A 165 -6.42 0.59 -15.61
C GLU A 165 -6.30 -0.80 -14.94
N VAL A 166 -5.40 -0.95 -13.96
CA VAL A 166 -5.17 -2.23 -13.29
C VAL A 166 -6.35 -2.60 -12.40
N GLY A 167 -7.00 -3.73 -12.73
CA GLY A 167 -7.53 -4.74 -11.82
C GLY A 167 -8.44 -4.31 -10.67
N VAL A 168 -7.94 -3.56 -9.68
CA VAL A 168 -8.66 -3.15 -8.45
C VAL A 168 -9.02 -1.65 -8.47
N PHE A 169 -8.53 -0.94 -9.48
CA PHE A 169 -8.67 0.50 -9.66
C PHE A 169 -9.49 0.86 -10.90
N SER A 170 -9.81 -0.11 -11.77
CA SER A 170 -10.76 0.12 -12.85
C SER A 170 -12.17 0.33 -12.26
N ARG A 171 -12.96 1.20 -12.89
CA ARG A 171 -14.39 1.35 -12.57
C ARG A 171 -15.10 0.00 -12.61
N SER A 172 -14.80 -0.81 -13.62
CA SER A 172 -15.38 -2.14 -13.81
C SER A 172 -15.15 -3.11 -12.66
N TRP A 173 -14.02 -3.07 -11.96
CA TRP A 173 -13.83 -3.95 -10.80
C TRP A 173 -14.77 -3.61 -9.65
N TRP A 174 -14.96 -2.31 -9.37
CA TRP A 174 -15.92 -1.86 -8.37
C TRP A 174 -17.37 -2.08 -8.82
N ASP A 175 -17.66 -1.91 -10.11
CA ASP A 175 -18.98 -2.18 -10.69
C ASP A 175 -19.32 -3.68 -10.66
N SER A 176 -18.31 -4.56 -10.79
CA SER A 176 -18.47 -6.01 -10.67
C SER A 176 -18.85 -6.47 -9.25
N LEU A 177 -18.41 -5.74 -8.21
CA LEU A 177 -18.82 -6.00 -6.82
C LEU A 177 -20.26 -5.56 -6.55
N GLY A 178 -20.78 -4.59 -7.32
CA GLY A 178 -22.15 -4.06 -7.19
C GLY A 178 -23.19 -4.75 -8.08
N GLY A 179 -22.80 -5.75 -8.88
CA GLY A 179 -23.70 -6.52 -9.74
C GLY A 179 -24.28 -5.78 -10.95
N LYS A 180 -23.83 -4.55 -11.24
CA LYS A 180 -24.23 -3.79 -12.44
C LYS A 180 -23.11 -3.88 -13.47
N VAL A 181 -23.06 -4.98 -14.20
CA VAL A 181 -22.20 -5.11 -15.37
C VAL A 181 -23.04 -4.72 -16.58
N ASP A 182 -22.75 -3.57 -17.18
CA ASP A 182 -23.22 -3.24 -18.52
C ASP A 182 -22.34 -4.00 -19.52
N ASP A 183 -22.91 -4.96 -20.24
CA ASP A 183 -22.17 -5.87 -21.14
C ASP A 183 -21.35 -5.12 -22.20
N THR A 184 -21.78 -3.91 -22.60
CA THR A 184 -21.07 -3.07 -23.57
C THR A 184 -19.81 -2.41 -23.02
N LEU A 185 -19.81 -2.06 -21.72
CA LEU A 185 -18.62 -1.58 -21.02
C LEU A 185 -17.67 -2.74 -20.69
N ALA A 186 -18.21 -3.93 -20.39
CA ALA A 186 -17.44 -5.11 -20.04
C ALA A 186 -16.54 -5.60 -21.20
N ASP A 187 -17.04 -5.61 -22.44
CA ASP A 187 -16.24 -6.03 -23.60
C ASP A 187 -15.19 -4.99 -23.99
N THR A 188 -15.50 -3.70 -23.85
CA THR A 188 -14.54 -2.59 -24.06
C THR A 188 -13.43 -2.63 -23.01
N ASP A 189 -13.78 -2.86 -21.74
CA ASP A 189 -12.82 -2.98 -20.65
C ASP A 189 -12.00 -4.27 -20.73
N ARG A 190 -12.57 -5.37 -21.22
CA ARG A 190 -11.83 -6.62 -21.47
C ARG A 190 -10.84 -6.46 -22.62
N ALA A 191 -11.19 -5.68 -23.65
CA ALA A 191 -10.29 -5.28 -24.73
C ALA A 191 -9.19 -4.31 -24.26
N LEU A 192 -9.51 -3.36 -23.37
CA LEU A 192 -8.52 -2.51 -22.69
C LEU A 192 -7.59 -3.33 -21.78
N ALA A 193 -8.13 -4.22 -20.96
CA ALA A 193 -7.36 -5.13 -20.10
C ALA A 193 -6.45 -6.06 -20.91
N ALA A 194 -6.91 -6.56 -22.05
CA ALA A 194 -6.09 -7.36 -22.97
C ALA A 194 -5.01 -6.55 -23.70
N SER A 195 -5.19 -5.23 -23.82
CA SER A 195 -4.24 -4.29 -24.42
C SER A 195 -3.43 -3.50 -23.38
N THR A 196 -3.59 -3.80 -22.08
CA THR A 196 -2.94 -3.03 -21.00
C THR A 196 -1.42 -3.02 -21.19
N PRO A 197 -0.81 -1.83 -21.29
CA PRO A 197 0.63 -1.73 -21.22
C PRO A 197 1.09 -2.20 -19.84
N LYS A 198 2.11 -3.07 -19.80
CA LYS A 198 2.76 -3.50 -18.55
C LYS A 198 3.18 -2.24 -17.76
N MET A 199 2.87 -2.22 -16.46
CA MET A 199 3.29 -1.14 -15.55
C MET A 199 4.75 -0.73 -15.81
N SER A 200 5.05 0.57 -15.71
CA SER A 200 6.42 1.01 -15.78
C SER A 200 7.27 0.27 -14.73
N PRO A 201 8.53 -0.10 -15.05
CA PRO A 201 9.38 -0.82 -14.10
C PRO A 201 9.52 -0.11 -12.74
N THR A 202 9.48 1.23 -12.74
CA THR A 202 9.55 2.08 -11.54
C THR A 202 8.26 2.02 -10.72
N ALA A 203 7.10 2.17 -11.35
CA ALA A 203 5.80 2.08 -10.67
C ALA A 203 5.58 0.68 -10.10
N GLY A 204 5.94 -0.37 -10.86
CA GLY A 204 5.91 -1.74 -10.37
C GLY A 204 6.82 -1.95 -9.16
N ALA A 205 8.03 -1.38 -9.16
CA ALA A 205 8.92 -1.47 -8.01
C ALA A 205 8.37 -0.75 -6.76
N LEU A 206 7.76 0.42 -6.91
CA LEU A 206 7.13 1.14 -5.80
C LEU A 206 5.93 0.36 -5.22
N GLY A 207 5.12 -0.25 -6.10
CA GLY A 207 4.03 -1.14 -5.70
C GLY A 207 4.55 -2.36 -4.93
N SER A 208 5.61 -3.01 -5.41
CA SER A 208 6.24 -4.14 -4.72
C SER A 208 6.85 -3.74 -3.38
N ALA A 209 7.51 -2.58 -3.28
CA ALA A 209 8.06 -2.06 -2.03
C ALA A 209 6.95 -1.85 -0.98
N THR A 210 5.83 -1.26 -1.41
CA THR A 210 4.64 -1.06 -0.56
C THR A 210 4.07 -2.40 -0.09
N ALA A 211 3.90 -3.36 -1.00
CA ALA A 211 3.38 -4.68 -0.66
C ALA A 211 4.27 -5.41 0.35
N TRP A 212 5.59 -5.40 0.16
CA TRP A 212 6.54 -5.99 1.09
C TRP A 212 6.61 -5.26 2.43
N GLY A 213 6.48 -3.92 2.44
CA GLY A 213 6.39 -3.15 3.67
C GLY A 213 5.15 -3.51 4.50
N ILE A 214 3.98 -3.63 3.86
CA ILE A 214 2.75 -4.06 4.52
C ILE A 214 2.87 -5.49 5.02
N PHE A 215 3.38 -6.40 4.19
CA PHE A 215 3.63 -7.78 4.60
C PHE A 215 4.56 -7.84 5.81
N LEU A 216 5.64 -7.05 5.83
CA LEU A 216 6.59 -7.01 6.94
C LEU A 216 5.91 -6.53 8.24
N LEU A 217 5.18 -5.40 8.18
CA LEU A 217 4.46 -4.86 9.34
C LEU A 217 3.38 -5.82 9.83
N TRP A 218 2.71 -6.52 8.91
CA TRP A 218 1.74 -7.55 9.25
C TRP A 218 2.43 -8.76 9.90
N TRP A 219 3.41 -9.37 9.23
CA TRP A 219 4.12 -10.56 9.70
C TRP A 219 4.77 -10.34 11.06
N SER A 220 5.38 -9.18 11.27
CA SER A 220 5.99 -8.82 12.55
C SER A 220 4.99 -8.56 13.68
N GLY A 221 3.69 -8.50 13.36
CA GLY A 221 2.63 -8.16 14.31
C GLY A 221 2.52 -6.68 14.63
N LEU A 222 3.26 -5.79 13.95
CA LEU A 222 3.19 -4.35 14.17
C LEU A 222 1.84 -3.75 13.75
N LEU A 223 1.11 -4.42 12.85
CA LEU A 223 -0.28 -4.08 12.50
C LEU A 223 -1.32 -4.68 13.47
N GLY A 224 -0.91 -5.41 14.50
CA GLY A 224 -1.82 -6.02 15.48
C GLY A 224 -2.57 -7.28 15.00
N LEU A 225 -2.26 -7.80 13.79
CA LEU A 225 -2.86 -9.00 13.20
C LEU A 225 -1.84 -10.03 12.68
N GLY A 226 -0.59 -9.96 13.14
CA GLY A 226 0.49 -10.82 12.65
C GLY A 226 0.43 -12.26 13.14
N PHE A 227 1.30 -13.09 12.55
CA PHE A 227 1.60 -14.42 13.05
C PHE A 227 2.65 -14.32 14.13
N ARG A 228 2.23 -14.15 15.39
CA ARG A 228 3.15 -14.43 16.50
C ARG A 228 3.16 -15.94 16.71
N PRO A 229 4.34 -16.56 16.85
CA PRO A 229 4.44 -17.99 17.13
C PRO A 229 3.62 -18.40 18.36
N GLU A 230 3.52 -17.50 19.35
CA GLU A 230 2.73 -17.67 20.58
C GLU A 230 1.21 -17.73 20.34
N ASP A 231 0.71 -17.14 19.24
CA ASP A 231 -0.71 -17.08 18.88
C ASP A 231 -1.13 -18.27 17.99
N LEU A 232 -0.18 -19.10 17.59
CA LEU A 232 -0.36 -20.26 16.70
C LEU A 232 -0.10 -21.51 17.53
N GLY A 233 -1.13 -22.30 17.82
CA GLY A 233 -0.99 -23.49 18.68
C GLY A 233 -2.29 -24.24 18.92
N GLY A 234 -3.19 -24.26 17.94
CA GLY A 234 -4.45 -25.00 18.06
C GLY A 234 -4.22 -26.50 17.94
N GLU A 235 -5.08 -27.31 18.56
CA GLU A 235 -5.07 -28.78 18.41
C GLU A 235 -5.72 -29.20 17.08
N LEU A 236 -5.07 -28.96 15.94
CA LEU A 236 -5.52 -29.53 14.66
C LEU A 236 -4.99 -30.96 14.53
N VAL A 237 -5.60 -31.90 15.25
CA VAL A 237 -5.21 -33.31 15.21
C VAL A 237 -5.97 -34.05 14.11
N ARG A 238 -5.28 -34.49 13.05
CA ARG A 238 -5.82 -35.42 12.03
C ARG A 238 -4.91 -36.63 11.87
N GLY A 239 -5.49 -37.83 11.92
CA GLY A 239 -4.73 -39.08 11.74
C GLY A 239 -3.62 -39.28 12.78
N GLY A 240 -3.80 -38.76 14.01
CA GLY A 240 -2.80 -38.83 15.08
C GLY A 240 -1.65 -37.82 14.97
N VAL A 241 -1.70 -36.92 13.98
CA VAL A 241 -0.72 -35.85 13.77
C VAL A 241 -1.33 -34.52 14.17
N ASP A 242 -0.64 -33.76 15.03
CA ASP A 242 -1.03 -32.40 15.41
C ASP A 242 -0.43 -31.38 14.43
N TYR A 243 -1.22 -30.97 13.45
CA TYR A 243 -0.80 -30.02 12.42
C TYR A 243 -0.66 -28.60 12.96
N GLY A 244 -1.37 -28.24 14.04
CA GLY A 244 -1.29 -26.91 14.61
C GLY A 244 0.03 -26.70 15.34
N LEU A 245 0.49 -27.71 16.10
CA LEU A 245 1.81 -27.70 16.71
C LEU A 245 2.94 -27.64 15.66
N LEU A 246 2.86 -28.49 14.62
CA LEU A 246 3.86 -28.48 13.54
C LEU A 246 3.89 -27.13 12.80
N PHE A 247 2.73 -26.50 12.62
CA PHE A 247 2.62 -25.16 12.03
C PHE A 247 3.27 -24.10 12.93
N ALA A 248 2.95 -24.09 14.22
CA ALA A 248 3.51 -23.18 15.20
C ALA A 248 5.04 -23.25 15.25
N ASP A 249 5.60 -24.47 15.39
CA ASP A 249 7.04 -24.70 15.44
C ASP A 249 7.73 -24.27 14.14
N THR A 250 7.11 -24.56 13.00
CA THR A 250 7.63 -24.14 11.69
C THR A 250 7.66 -22.62 11.58
N VAL A 251 6.58 -21.94 11.96
CA VAL A 251 6.51 -20.46 11.95
C VAL A 251 7.52 -19.87 12.93
N ALA A 252 7.69 -20.44 14.12
CA ALA A 252 8.67 -19.99 15.11
C ALA A 252 10.10 -20.00 14.54
N LEU A 253 10.49 -21.09 13.85
CA LEU A 253 11.80 -21.22 13.23
C LEU A 253 11.99 -20.29 12.02
N LEU A 254 10.92 -20.05 11.25
CA LEU A 254 10.95 -19.19 10.06
C LEU A 254 10.71 -17.71 10.34
N TYR A 255 10.28 -17.34 11.54
CA TYR A 255 9.85 -15.99 11.86
C TYR A 255 10.90 -14.93 11.46
N TRP A 256 12.12 -15.05 11.97
CA TRP A 256 13.20 -14.11 11.68
C TRP A 256 13.76 -14.21 10.26
N PRO A 257 14.00 -15.41 9.68
CA PRO A 257 14.37 -15.53 8.27
C PRO A 257 13.38 -14.84 7.34
N VAL A 258 12.06 -14.99 7.57
CA VAL A 258 11.02 -14.34 6.76
C VAL A 258 11.03 -12.83 6.95
N VAL A 259 11.16 -12.32 8.18
CA VAL A 259 11.30 -10.88 8.46
C VAL A 259 12.51 -10.30 7.72
N ALA A 260 13.67 -10.95 7.81
CA ALA A 260 14.89 -10.48 7.16
C ALA A 260 14.75 -10.46 5.63
N LEU A 261 14.18 -11.52 5.05
CA LEU A 261 13.94 -11.61 3.61
C LEU A 261 12.93 -10.57 3.13
N ALA A 262 11.82 -10.39 3.84
CA ALA A 262 10.80 -9.40 3.51
C ALA A 262 11.33 -7.96 3.60
N ALA A 263 12.13 -7.65 4.64
CA ALA A 263 12.78 -6.36 4.78
C ALA A 263 13.78 -6.10 3.64
N ALA A 264 14.61 -7.11 3.30
CA ALA A 264 15.55 -7.02 2.19
C ALA A 264 14.82 -6.79 0.85
N GLN A 265 13.69 -7.46 0.62
CA GLN A 265 12.87 -7.23 -0.58
C GLN A 265 12.27 -5.82 -0.61
N GLY A 266 11.68 -5.35 0.50
CA GLY A 266 11.15 -4.00 0.59
C GLY A 266 12.21 -2.94 0.27
N VAL A 267 13.39 -3.04 0.89
CA VAL A 267 14.53 -2.13 0.66
C VAL A 267 15.01 -2.22 -0.80
N PHE A 268 15.16 -3.42 -1.35
CA PHE A 268 15.57 -3.59 -2.75
C PHE A 268 14.60 -2.95 -3.74
N HIS A 269 13.29 -3.12 -3.52
CA HIS A 269 12.26 -2.54 -4.37
C HIS A 269 12.21 -1.01 -4.24
N LEU A 270 12.46 -0.45 -3.04
CA LEU A 270 12.65 0.99 -2.87
C LEU A 270 13.86 1.50 -3.65
N ILE A 271 15.00 0.81 -3.58
CA ILE A 271 16.20 1.16 -4.35
C ILE A 271 15.92 1.12 -5.86
N ARG A 272 15.22 0.09 -6.34
CA ARG A 272 14.78 0.02 -7.75
C ARG A 272 13.90 1.21 -8.13
N ALA A 273 12.92 1.57 -7.31
CA ALA A 273 12.06 2.72 -7.57
C ALA A 273 12.87 4.03 -7.63
N MET A 274 13.87 4.21 -6.75
CA MET A 274 14.74 5.41 -6.75
C MET A 274 15.72 5.46 -7.93
N THR A 275 16.13 4.31 -8.47
CA THR A 275 17.14 4.21 -9.54
C THR A 275 16.54 4.08 -10.95
N GLY A 276 15.21 4.19 -11.09
CA GLY A 276 14.53 4.02 -12.38
C GLY A 276 14.40 2.56 -12.84
N SER A 277 14.55 1.60 -11.93
CA SER A 277 14.39 0.16 -12.15
C SER A 277 15.18 -0.41 -13.35
N PRO A 278 16.52 -0.32 -13.37
CA PRO A 278 17.32 -0.88 -14.46
C PRO A 278 17.11 -2.39 -14.59
N VAL A 279 17.06 -2.88 -15.84
CA VAL A 279 16.69 -4.28 -16.17
C VAL A 279 17.63 -5.28 -15.50
N ARG A 280 18.95 -5.04 -15.55
CA ARG A 280 19.96 -5.94 -14.96
C ARG A 280 19.89 -5.99 -13.43
N LEU A 281 19.72 -4.83 -12.78
CA LEU A 281 19.54 -4.78 -11.32
C LEU A 281 18.29 -5.55 -10.90
N THR A 282 17.19 -5.32 -11.62
CA THR A 282 15.91 -6.02 -11.41
C THR A 282 16.08 -7.52 -11.54
N ALA A 283 16.66 -7.98 -12.64
CA ALA A 283 16.88 -9.40 -12.88
C ALA A 283 17.82 -10.03 -11.83
N PHE A 284 18.87 -9.30 -11.40
CA PHE A 284 19.77 -9.77 -10.35
C PHE A 284 19.03 -9.98 -9.02
N GLY A 285 18.25 -8.99 -8.57
CA GLY A 285 17.45 -9.14 -7.36
C GLY A 285 16.43 -10.27 -7.47
N ASP A 286 15.72 -10.38 -8.60
CA ASP A 286 14.79 -11.48 -8.84
C ASP A 286 15.49 -12.85 -8.72
N VAL A 287 16.72 -13.00 -9.23
CA VAL A 287 17.51 -14.25 -9.06
C VAL A 287 17.84 -14.50 -7.59
N VAL A 288 18.34 -13.49 -6.87
CA VAL A 288 18.74 -13.61 -5.46
C VAL A 288 17.55 -13.98 -4.57
N PHE A 289 16.43 -13.26 -4.69
CA PHE A 289 15.27 -13.49 -3.84
C PHE A 289 14.56 -14.80 -4.16
N ARG A 290 14.50 -15.21 -5.43
CA ARG A 290 13.97 -16.54 -5.80
C ARG A 290 14.87 -17.67 -5.30
N GLY A 291 16.19 -17.50 -5.38
CA GLY A 291 17.14 -18.44 -4.77
C GLY A 291 16.94 -18.58 -3.26
N ALA A 292 16.71 -17.46 -2.56
CA ALA A 292 16.37 -17.48 -1.15
C ALA A 292 15.02 -18.17 -0.87
N SER A 293 13.98 -17.87 -1.66
CA SER A 293 12.67 -18.55 -1.57
C SER A 293 12.79 -20.07 -1.78
N LEU A 294 13.55 -20.51 -2.80
CA LEU A 294 13.80 -21.93 -3.06
C LEU A 294 14.57 -22.60 -1.91
N THR A 295 15.49 -21.88 -1.29
CA THR A 295 16.23 -22.37 -0.12
C THR A 295 15.29 -22.58 1.07
N LEU A 296 14.38 -21.63 1.32
CA LEU A 296 13.35 -21.76 2.36
C LEU A 296 12.36 -22.89 2.07
N LEU A 297 11.87 -23.01 0.84
CA LEU A 297 10.98 -24.11 0.43
C LEU A 297 11.67 -25.47 0.54
N GLY A 298 12.95 -25.55 0.14
CA GLY A 298 13.76 -26.75 0.32
C GLY A 298 13.97 -27.09 1.80
N TRP A 299 14.16 -26.10 2.66
CA TRP A 299 14.23 -26.30 4.11
C TRP A 299 12.89 -26.78 4.67
N ILE A 300 11.77 -26.21 4.25
CA ILE A 300 10.41 -26.67 4.62
C ILE A 300 10.24 -28.14 4.26
N TRP A 301 10.62 -28.52 3.05
CA TRP A 301 10.50 -29.90 2.58
C TRP A 301 11.41 -30.89 3.32
N MET A 302 12.64 -30.48 3.67
CA MET A 302 13.67 -31.42 4.13
C MET A 302 13.92 -31.44 5.63
N TYR A 303 13.71 -30.33 6.32
CA TYR A 303 14.20 -30.12 7.69
C TYR A 303 13.16 -29.53 8.64
N SER A 304 12.06 -28.95 8.14
CA SER A 304 11.04 -28.39 9.02
C SER A 304 10.30 -29.47 9.82
N PRO A 305 9.56 -29.09 10.88
CA PRO A 305 8.63 -29.99 11.56
C PRO A 305 7.66 -30.74 10.61
N PHE A 306 7.29 -30.16 9.47
CA PHE A 306 6.46 -30.82 8.46
C PHE A 306 7.21 -31.82 7.55
N ALA A 307 8.54 -31.87 7.59
CA ALA A 307 9.33 -32.63 6.60
C ALA A 307 8.94 -34.11 6.52
N SER A 308 8.58 -34.74 7.64
CA SER A 308 8.11 -36.13 7.67
C SER A 308 6.78 -36.35 6.94
N LEU A 309 5.92 -35.33 6.88
CA LEU A 309 4.65 -35.37 6.19
C LEU A 309 4.79 -35.02 4.71
N LEU A 310 5.76 -34.18 4.35
CA LEU A 310 5.97 -33.67 3.00
C LEU A 310 6.89 -34.58 2.16
N ARG A 311 7.92 -35.17 2.78
CA ARG A 311 8.95 -35.91 2.04
C ARG A 311 8.35 -37.16 1.41
N VAL A 312 8.76 -37.39 0.16
CA VAL A 312 8.43 -38.59 -0.60
C VAL A 312 9.69 -39.11 -1.27
N ASP A 313 10.00 -40.39 -1.06
CA ASP A 313 11.27 -40.97 -1.51
C ASP A 313 11.27 -41.31 -3.01
N THR A 314 10.09 -41.45 -3.63
CA THR A 314 9.95 -41.81 -5.04
C THR A 314 8.82 -41.06 -5.74
N ILE A 315 8.92 -40.93 -7.06
CA ILE A 315 7.85 -40.37 -7.89
C ILE A 315 6.58 -41.23 -7.81
N GLY A 316 6.72 -42.56 -7.72
CA GLY A 316 5.58 -43.47 -7.55
C GLY A 316 4.77 -43.17 -6.29
N ALA A 317 5.45 -43.07 -5.14
CA ALA A 317 4.80 -42.73 -3.89
C ALA A 317 4.14 -41.33 -3.89
N PHE A 318 4.67 -40.39 -4.69
CA PHE A 318 4.07 -39.06 -4.83
C PHE A 318 2.76 -39.13 -5.61
N ILE A 319 2.75 -39.90 -6.71
CA ILE A 319 1.56 -40.14 -7.52
C ILE A 319 0.50 -40.88 -6.70
N ASP A 320 0.88 -41.93 -5.97
CA ASP A 320 -0.03 -42.74 -5.16
C ASP A 320 -0.74 -41.89 -4.09
N ARG A 321 0.00 -41.04 -3.37
CA ARG A 321 -0.57 -40.09 -2.39
C ARG A 321 -1.53 -39.12 -3.06
N THR A 322 -1.12 -38.54 -4.19
CA THR A 322 -1.94 -37.58 -4.95
C THR A 322 -3.24 -38.21 -5.43
N GLU A 323 -3.18 -39.41 -6.01
CA GLU A 323 -4.36 -40.14 -6.47
C GLU A 323 -5.29 -40.49 -5.31
N THR A 324 -4.72 -40.92 -4.18
CA THR A 324 -5.49 -41.22 -2.96
C THR A 324 -6.27 -39.98 -2.51
N LEU A 325 -5.62 -38.81 -2.46
CA LEU A 325 -6.28 -37.55 -2.11
C LEU A 325 -7.46 -37.23 -3.05
N PHE A 326 -7.31 -37.40 -4.36
CA PHE A 326 -8.41 -37.14 -5.30
C PHE A 326 -9.57 -38.13 -5.17
N ARG A 327 -9.29 -39.36 -4.71
CA ARG A 327 -10.32 -40.38 -4.48
C ARG A 327 -11.05 -40.18 -3.16
N THR A 328 -10.34 -39.84 -2.08
CA THR A 328 -10.90 -39.77 -0.72
C THR A 328 -11.30 -38.35 -0.30
N GLY A 329 -10.67 -37.32 -0.87
CA GLY A 329 -10.89 -35.92 -0.56
C GLY A 329 -10.37 -35.46 0.81
N ASP A 330 -9.74 -36.34 1.60
CA ASP A 330 -9.40 -36.08 3.00
C ASP A 330 -7.99 -36.54 3.37
N ASP A 331 -6.98 -35.86 2.82
CA ASP A 331 -5.58 -36.04 3.23
C ASP A 331 -4.83 -34.70 3.27
N LEU A 332 -4.86 -34.07 4.44
CA LEU A 332 -4.22 -32.78 4.69
C LEU A 332 -2.70 -32.83 4.45
N SER A 333 -2.06 -33.96 4.76
CA SER A 333 -0.62 -34.12 4.57
C SER A 333 -0.24 -34.05 3.08
N THR A 334 -1.05 -34.70 2.23
CA THR A 334 -0.86 -34.69 0.77
C THR A 334 -1.21 -33.33 0.18
N ILE A 335 -2.24 -32.63 0.69
CA ILE A 335 -2.54 -31.25 0.28
C ILE A 335 -1.35 -30.34 0.56
N LEU A 336 -0.78 -30.38 1.77
CA LEU A 336 0.39 -29.58 2.13
C LEU A 336 1.61 -29.93 1.27
N MET A 337 1.85 -31.22 1.01
CA MET A 337 2.89 -31.69 0.08
C MET A 337 2.73 -31.08 -1.31
N LEU A 338 1.51 -31.11 -1.88
CA LEU A 338 1.23 -30.54 -3.20
C LEU A 338 1.41 -29.03 -3.24
N ILE A 339 1.02 -28.31 -2.17
CA ILE A 339 1.21 -26.86 -2.06
C ILE A 339 2.70 -26.51 -2.08
N VAL A 340 3.52 -27.17 -1.24
CA VAL A 340 4.96 -26.89 -1.16
C VAL A 340 5.67 -27.29 -2.45
N ALA A 341 5.32 -28.44 -3.05
CA ALA A 341 5.87 -28.88 -4.33
C ALA A 341 5.51 -27.91 -5.48
N GLY A 342 4.25 -27.49 -5.55
CA GLY A 342 3.77 -26.53 -6.54
C GLY A 342 4.46 -25.16 -6.41
N ALA A 343 4.60 -24.67 -5.17
CA ALA A 343 5.33 -23.43 -4.90
C ALA A 343 6.80 -23.53 -5.33
N PHE A 344 7.46 -24.66 -5.04
CA PHE A 344 8.85 -24.91 -5.46
C PHE A 344 9.00 -24.90 -6.98
N VAL A 345 8.13 -25.62 -7.69
CA VAL A 345 8.13 -25.67 -9.17
C VAL A 345 7.89 -24.28 -9.77
N GLY A 346 6.92 -23.53 -9.22
CA GLY A 346 6.64 -22.16 -9.63
C GLY A 346 7.86 -21.25 -9.48
N GLU A 347 8.54 -21.32 -8.34
CA GLU A 347 9.77 -20.56 -8.07
C GLU A 347 10.93 -20.96 -8.99
N VAL A 348 11.07 -22.23 -9.35
CA VAL A 348 12.08 -22.68 -10.32
C VAL A 348 11.83 -22.05 -11.69
N PHE A 349 10.59 -22.11 -12.20
CA PHE A 349 10.26 -21.48 -13.49
C PHE A 349 10.48 -19.97 -13.45
N ALA A 350 10.10 -19.33 -12.35
CA ALA A 350 10.32 -17.92 -12.15
C ALA A 350 11.84 -17.63 -12.15
N LEU A 351 12.66 -18.40 -11.43
CA LEU A 351 14.11 -18.25 -11.38
C LEU A 351 14.75 -18.36 -12.77
N ILE A 352 14.36 -19.37 -13.57
CA ILE A 352 14.81 -19.54 -14.95
C ILE A 352 14.48 -18.29 -15.78
N GLY A 353 13.26 -17.74 -15.62
CA GLY A 353 12.85 -16.51 -16.27
C GLY A 353 13.71 -15.30 -15.87
N ALA A 354 14.08 -15.17 -14.60
CA ALA A 354 14.97 -14.11 -14.12
C ALA A 354 16.41 -14.26 -14.62
N LEU A 355 16.95 -15.49 -14.60
CA LEU A 355 18.28 -15.79 -15.15
C LEU A 355 18.36 -15.43 -16.64
N LYS A 356 17.32 -15.76 -17.42
CA LYS A 356 17.25 -15.37 -18.83
C LYS A 356 17.29 -13.85 -19.00
N LYS A 357 16.51 -13.10 -18.22
CA LYS A 357 16.52 -11.62 -18.26
C LYS A 357 17.88 -11.04 -17.86
N LEU A 358 18.56 -11.65 -16.88
CA LEU A 358 19.88 -11.22 -16.42
C LEU A 358 20.94 -11.40 -17.52
N LEU A 359 20.91 -12.53 -18.21
CA LEU A 359 21.86 -12.87 -19.27
C LEU A 359 21.61 -12.07 -20.57
N VAL A 360 20.35 -11.91 -20.96
CA VAL A 360 19.98 -11.30 -22.26
C VAL A 360 19.75 -9.79 -22.15
N GLY A 361 19.49 -9.26 -20.96
CA GLY A 361 19.22 -7.84 -20.72
C GLY A 361 17.87 -7.34 -21.28
N LYS A 362 16.95 -8.25 -21.59
CA LYS A 362 15.59 -7.98 -22.09
C LYS A 362 14.56 -8.87 -21.40
#